data_AF-A0A243W684-F1
#
_entry.id   AF-A0A243W684-F1
#
_cell.length_a   1.000
_cell.length_b   1.000
_cell.length_c   1.000
_cell.angle_alpha   90.00
_cell.angle_beta   90.00
_cell.angle_gamma   90.00
#
_symmetry.space_group_name_H-M   'P 1'
#
loop_
_entity.id
_entity.type
_entity.pdbx_description
1 polymer ?
#
loop_
_entity_poly.entity_id
_entity_poly.type
_entity_poly.pdbx_seq_one_letter_code
_entity_poly.pdbx_strand_id
1 'polypeptide(L)'
;MLGHLRSWFHSKTYGEGVLSFSIGFNCVGRVPGMAEPILDFETGYLLHKKYTKFRRALEIEIKLNHAAIMQVTSPQAAEQILWVAFQRVCQEISTLKIPQFDGSAFQRDLFAQLNLATQPEAGLLHVPCEAQPVPPLPKPTAVAMPVANFWQLVTQAGEATTYQSLAQCEWLAQALATHTTKQIIGFELQLRKRLQKLYHYDTLAMAKLVEGYVSDDSFLYFCCHLILQGPLVYDQVLRQPDAVTQDLTVHETGEFLLSVADQAFNRKVGPENDQLEPWEYGQALYDYDSCAGPMLGQDWQVTDLPLRFPKLTARYASAGIF
;
A
#
# COMPACT_ATOMS: atom_id res chain seq x y z
N MET A 1 -23.36 18.94 -2.90
CA MET A 1 -22.53 19.38 -1.75
C MET A 1 -21.06 19.06 -1.99
N LEU A 2 -20.69 17.79 -2.20
CA LEU A 2 -19.29 17.41 -2.39
C LEU A 2 -18.66 18.05 -3.64
N GLY A 3 -19.39 18.18 -4.74
CA GLY A 3 -18.91 18.93 -5.92
C GLY A 3 -18.64 20.42 -5.63
N HIS A 4 -19.44 21.05 -4.77
CA HIS A 4 -19.25 22.44 -4.35
C HIS A 4 -18.00 22.60 -3.46
N LEU A 5 -17.85 21.73 -2.45
CA LEU A 5 -16.64 21.68 -1.64
C LEU A 5 -15.41 21.46 -2.52
N ARG A 6 -15.51 20.57 -3.51
CA ARG A 6 -14.43 20.26 -4.46
C ARG A 6 -13.99 21.49 -5.23
N SER A 7 -14.93 22.20 -5.84
CA SER A 7 -14.66 23.41 -6.61
C SER A 7 -14.06 24.51 -5.74
N TRP A 8 -14.61 24.70 -4.54
CA TRP A 8 -14.21 25.79 -3.67
C TRP A 8 -12.78 25.62 -3.13
N PHE A 9 -12.47 24.44 -2.59
CA PHE A 9 -11.15 24.14 -2.06
C PHE A 9 -10.06 24.09 -3.12
N HIS A 10 -10.41 23.86 -4.40
CA HIS A 10 -9.43 23.83 -5.50
C HIS A 10 -8.61 25.13 -5.62
N SER A 11 -9.25 26.26 -5.29
CA SER A 11 -8.66 27.60 -5.35
C SER A 11 -7.96 28.06 -4.06
N LYS A 12 -7.90 27.21 -3.03
CA LYS A 12 -7.45 27.58 -1.68
C LYS A 12 -6.18 26.84 -1.30
N THR A 13 -5.20 27.57 -0.78
CA THR A 13 -3.95 27.01 -0.23
C THR A 13 -3.98 27.09 1.30
N TYR A 14 -3.64 26.00 1.98
CA TYR A 14 -3.56 25.94 3.45
C TYR A 14 -2.10 25.83 3.91
N GLY A 15 -1.23 26.63 3.28
CA GLY A 15 0.22 26.54 3.41
C GLY A 15 0.85 25.53 2.45
N GLU A 16 2.18 25.43 2.48
CA GLU A 16 2.95 24.58 1.55
C GLU A 16 2.99 23.10 1.97
N GLY A 17 2.52 22.77 3.17
CA GLY A 17 2.58 21.43 3.76
C GLY A 17 1.68 20.38 3.13
N VAL A 18 0.59 20.80 2.48
CA VAL A 18 -0.38 19.90 1.81
C VAL A 18 -0.67 20.45 0.42
N LEU A 19 -0.33 19.68 -0.62
CA LEU A 19 -0.59 19.98 -2.03
C LEU A 19 -1.86 19.31 -2.56
N SER A 20 -2.28 18.20 -1.96
CA SER A 20 -3.55 17.55 -2.32
C SER A 20 -4.19 16.95 -1.10
N PHE A 21 -5.52 17.02 -1.02
CA PHE A 21 -6.24 16.27 0.00
C PHE A 21 -7.43 15.50 -0.59
N SER A 22 -7.62 14.30 -0.08
CA SER A 22 -8.66 13.39 -0.52
C SER A 22 -9.45 12.94 0.69
N ILE A 23 -10.77 13.09 0.61
CA ILE A 23 -11.70 12.64 1.63
C ILE A 23 -12.65 11.63 1.00
N GLY A 24 -12.45 10.37 1.38
CA GLY A 24 -13.31 9.25 1.04
C GLY A 24 -14.42 9.06 2.07
N PHE A 25 -15.61 8.72 1.61
CA PHE A 25 -16.72 8.33 2.47
C PHE A 25 -17.06 6.87 2.22
N ASN A 26 -17.00 6.07 3.27
CA ASN A 26 -17.36 4.66 3.24
C ASN A 26 -18.60 4.44 4.11
N CYS A 27 -19.71 4.07 3.49
CA CYS A 27 -20.94 3.76 4.21
C CYS A 27 -20.96 2.28 4.57
N VAL A 28 -20.98 1.98 5.86
CA VAL A 28 -21.04 0.60 6.36
C VAL A 28 -22.14 0.49 7.39
N GLY A 29 -22.92 -0.59 7.30
CA GLY A 29 -23.82 -1.00 8.36
C GLY A 29 -24.72 -2.15 7.93
N ARG A 30 -25.79 -2.39 8.71
CA ARG A 30 -26.58 -3.62 8.59
C ARG A 30 -27.34 -3.67 7.26
N VAL A 31 -26.88 -4.51 6.33
CA VAL A 31 -27.62 -4.90 5.13
C VAL A 31 -28.48 -6.12 5.46
N PRO A 32 -29.81 -6.07 5.29
CA PRO A 32 -30.67 -7.23 5.52
C PRO A 32 -30.21 -8.44 4.69
N GLY A 33 -29.88 -9.55 5.34
CA GLY A 33 -29.47 -10.80 4.68
C GLY A 33 -27.96 -11.11 4.67
N MET A 34 -27.10 -10.24 5.20
CA MET A 34 -25.68 -10.57 5.40
C MET A 34 -25.40 -11.11 6.81
N ALA A 35 -24.54 -12.13 6.90
CA ALA A 35 -24.40 -13.02 8.07
C ALA A 35 -23.44 -12.52 9.17
N GLU A 36 -22.71 -11.42 8.95
CA GLU A 36 -21.73 -10.96 9.95
C GLU A 36 -22.24 -9.76 10.78
N PRO A 37 -21.96 -9.75 12.09
CA PRO A 37 -22.31 -8.64 12.95
C PRO A 37 -21.29 -7.51 12.74
N ILE A 38 -21.75 -6.37 12.23
CA ILE A 38 -20.92 -5.17 12.17
C ILE A 38 -21.12 -4.42 13.50
N LEU A 39 -20.01 -4.14 14.20
CA LEU A 39 -19.97 -3.29 15.40
C LEU A 39 -20.80 -2.03 15.19
N ASP A 40 -21.66 -1.69 16.15
CA ASP A 40 -22.35 -0.39 16.16
C ASP A 40 -21.28 0.70 16.38
N PHE A 41 -21.05 1.53 15.36
CA PHE A 41 -20.00 2.57 15.40
C PHE A 41 -20.60 3.95 15.13
N GLU A 42 -20.05 4.98 15.74
CA GLU A 42 -20.52 6.35 15.51
C GLU A 42 -20.04 6.89 14.15
N THR A 43 -20.89 7.66 13.47
CA THR A 43 -20.52 8.38 12.24
C THR A 43 -19.26 9.23 12.45
N GLY A 44 -18.38 9.24 11.45
CA GLY A 44 -17.15 10.01 11.48
C GLY A 44 -15.96 9.24 12.04
N TYR A 45 -16.08 7.91 12.18
CA TYR A 45 -14.95 7.05 12.49
C TYR A 45 -13.93 7.11 11.34
N LEU A 46 -12.67 7.31 11.66
CA LEU A 46 -11.62 7.44 10.65
C LEU A 46 -11.04 6.05 10.35
N LEU A 47 -11.22 5.58 9.11
CA LEU A 47 -10.73 4.29 8.63
C LEU A 47 -9.24 4.34 8.31
N HIS A 48 -8.88 5.39 7.59
CA HIS A 48 -7.57 5.54 7.00
C HIS A 48 -7.19 7.00 7.05
N LYS A 49 -5.95 7.27 7.44
CA LYS A 49 -5.34 8.61 7.45
C LYS A 49 -3.90 8.43 7.05
N LYS A 50 -3.57 8.91 5.86
CA LYS A 50 -2.23 8.81 5.28
C LYS A 50 -1.80 10.17 4.83
N TYR A 51 -0.68 10.63 5.36
CA TYR A 51 0.02 11.78 4.82
C TYR A 51 1.27 11.28 4.08
N THR A 52 1.25 11.41 2.76
CA THR A 52 2.41 11.11 1.92
C THR A 52 3.28 12.36 1.86
N LYS A 53 4.36 12.38 2.64
CA LYS A 53 5.27 13.54 2.78
C LYS A 53 5.80 14.00 1.42
N PHE A 54 6.18 13.04 0.59
CA PHE A 54 6.74 13.30 -0.72
C PHE A 54 5.76 14.01 -1.67
N ARG A 55 4.53 13.50 -1.74
CA ARG A 55 3.45 14.10 -2.56
C ARG A 55 2.82 15.31 -1.87
N ARG A 56 3.15 15.53 -0.59
CA ARG A 56 2.43 16.42 0.33
C ARG A 56 0.92 16.16 0.26
N ALA A 57 0.56 14.88 0.18
CA ALA A 57 -0.82 14.44 -0.05
C ALA A 57 -1.43 13.91 1.24
N LEU A 58 -2.57 14.47 1.65
CA LEU A 58 -3.32 14.04 2.82
C LEU A 58 -4.57 13.26 2.38
N GLU A 59 -4.58 11.96 2.61
CA GLU A 59 -5.69 11.07 2.30
C GLU A 59 -6.38 10.64 3.58
N ILE A 60 -7.69 10.83 3.63
CA ILE A 60 -8.54 10.51 4.78
C ILE A 60 -9.74 9.73 4.29
N GLU A 61 -10.00 8.57 4.89
CA GLU A 61 -11.21 7.81 4.66
C GLU A 61 -12.07 7.82 5.92
N ILE A 62 -13.33 8.24 5.77
CA ILE A 62 -14.28 8.41 6.86
C ILE A 62 -15.39 7.39 6.71
N LYS A 63 -15.64 6.65 7.78
CA LYS A 63 -16.79 5.77 7.93
C LYS A 63 -18.03 6.56 8.33
N LEU A 64 -19.09 6.43 7.54
CA LEU A 64 -20.42 6.92 7.87
C LEU A 64 -21.28 5.74 8.31
N ASN A 65 -21.95 5.87 9.46
CA ASN A 65 -22.84 4.83 9.96
C ASN A 65 -24.10 4.76 9.08
N HIS A 66 -24.40 3.57 8.57
CA HIS A 66 -25.56 3.36 7.70
C HIS A 66 -26.89 3.73 8.38
N ALA A 67 -27.09 3.39 9.66
CA ALA A 67 -28.31 3.73 10.39
C ALA A 67 -28.49 5.25 10.51
N ALA A 68 -27.41 6.00 10.71
CA ALA A 68 -27.46 7.46 10.69
C ALA A 68 -27.85 7.99 9.29
N ILE A 69 -27.26 7.43 8.23
CA ILE A 69 -27.60 7.79 6.84
C ILE A 69 -29.08 7.48 6.54
N MET A 70 -29.59 6.33 6.98
CA MET A 70 -30.99 5.94 6.75
C MET A 70 -32.01 6.82 7.50
N GLN A 71 -31.57 7.55 8.53
CA GLN A 71 -32.41 8.51 9.27
C GLN A 71 -32.42 9.91 8.62
N VAL A 72 -31.66 10.14 7.55
CA VAL A 72 -31.64 11.41 6.83
C VAL A 72 -32.96 11.60 6.09
N THR A 73 -33.80 12.48 6.63
CA THR A 73 -35.09 12.83 6.04
C THR A 73 -35.12 14.23 5.42
N SER A 74 -34.04 15.00 5.59
CA SER A 74 -33.90 16.37 5.09
C SER A 74 -32.45 16.73 4.76
N PRO A 75 -32.22 17.75 3.92
CA PRO A 75 -30.88 18.29 3.69
C PRO A 75 -30.16 18.69 4.99
N GLN A 76 -30.88 19.27 5.95
CA GLN A 76 -30.32 19.68 7.25
C GLN A 76 -29.85 18.47 8.08
N ALA A 77 -30.57 17.35 8.03
CA ALA A 77 -30.14 16.12 8.69
C ALA A 77 -28.87 15.54 8.05
N ALA A 78 -28.75 15.62 6.72
CA ALA A 78 -27.54 15.22 6.00
C ALA A 78 -26.34 16.10 6.38
N GLU A 79 -26.54 17.42 6.39
CA GLU A 79 -25.54 18.41 6.80
C GLU A 79 -25.02 18.12 8.22
N GLN A 80 -25.92 17.79 9.15
CA GLN A 80 -25.54 17.47 10.52
C GLN A 80 -24.64 16.22 10.63
N ILE A 81 -24.94 15.16 9.87
CA ILE A 81 -24.13 13.93 9.84
C ILE A 81 -22.73 14.23 9.30
N LEU A 82 -22.65 15.01 8.23
CA LEU A 82 -21.38 15.40 7.62
C LEU A 82 -20.60 16.36 8.51
N TRP A 83 -21.27 17.28 9.19
CA TRP A 83 -20.67 18.17 10.17
C TRP A 83 -19.99 17.38 11.30
N VAL A 84 -20.67 16.37 11.86
CA VAL A 84 -20.09 15.47 12.88
C VAL A 84 -18.89 14.71 12.32
N ALA A 85 -18.99 14.19 11.10
CA ALA A 85 -17.89 13.51 10.44
C ALA A 85 -16.65 14.42 10.27
N PHE A 86 -16.85 15.64 9.76
CA PHE A 86 -15.77 16.60 9.53
C PHE A 86 -15.17 17.18 10.81
N GLN A 87 -15.92 17.29 11.90
CA GLN A 87 -15.38 17.68 13.21
C GLN A 87 -14.30 16.69 13.69
N ARG A 88 -14.59 15.39 13.58
CA ARG A 88 -13.61 14.35 13.94
C ARG A 88 -12.40 14.38 13.03
N VAL A 89 -12.61 14.59 11.74
CA VAL A 89 -11.51 14.78 10.77
C VAL A 89 -10.62 15.95 11.17
N CYS A 90 -11.18 17.11 11.53
CA CYS A 90 -10.38 18.27 11.89
C CYS A 90 -9.57 18.05 13.17
N GLN A 91 -10.16 17.39 14.18
CA GLN A 91 -9.44 17.00 15.38
C GLN A 91 -8.26 16.09 15.03
N GLU A 92 -8.48 15.09 14.18
CA GLU A 92 -7.42 14.18 13.74
C GLU A 92 -6.35 14.88 12.90
N ILE A 93 -6.74 15.74 11.96
CA ILE A 93 -5.78 16.51 11.17
C ILE A 93 -4.92 17.39 12.08
N SER A 94 -5.50 17.96 13.14
CA SER A 94 -4.76 18.80 14.09
C SER A 94 -3.68 18.05 14.87
N THR A 95 -3.79 16.72 15.00
CA THR A 95 -2.75 15.88 15.62
C THR A 95 -1.63 15.53 14.66
N LEU A 96 -1.82 15.70 13.34
CA LEU A 96 -0.75 15.51 12.38
C LEU A 96 0.24 16.67 12.45
N LYS A 97 1.50 16.32 12.68
CA LYS A 97 2.63 17.25 12.59
C LYS A 97 3.00 17.47 11.13
N ILE A 98 2.09 18.07 10.34
CA ILE A 98 2.37 18.42 8.94
C ILE A 98 3.12 19.76 8.90
N PRO A 99 4.37 19.82 8.42
CA PRO A 99 5.12 21.06 8.34
C PRO A 99 4.41 22.08 7.45
N GLN A 100 4.33 23.34 7.87
CA GLN A 100 3.77 24.45 7.06
C GLN A 100 2.32 24.24 6.60
N PHE A 101 1.53 23.45 7.32
CA PHE A 101 0.10 23.29 7.08
C PHE A 101 -0.72 24.12 8.07
N ASP A 102 -1.54 25.04 7.57
CA ASP A 102 -2.49 25.83 8.37
C ASP A 102 -3.80 25.06 8.55
N GLY A 103 -3.78 24.08 9.46
CA GLY A 103 -4.96 23.27 9.80
C GLY A 103 -6.11 24.09 10.37
N SER A 104 -5.82 25.24 11.01
CA SER A 104 -6.84 26.13 11.54
C SER A 104 -7.60 26.85 10.43
N ALA A 105 -6.89 27.34 9.39
CA ALA A 105 -7.53 27.89 8.20
C ALA A 105 -8.35 26.85 7.48
N PHE A 106 -7.80 25.65 7.25
CA PHE A 106 -8.51 24.54 6.62
C PHE A 106 -9.82 24.21 7.34
N GLN A 107 -9.78 24.10 8.68
CA GLN A 107 -10.95 23.81 9.49
C GLN A 107 -12.02 24.91 9.37
N ARG A 108 -11.64 26.19 9.53
CA ARG A 108 -12.58 27.31 9.42
C ARG A 108 -13.29 27.31 8.07
N ASP A 109 -12.51 27.12 7.03
CA ASP A 109 -12.94 27.13 5.64
C ASP A 109 -13.90 25.97 5.32
N LEU A 110 -13.57 24.76 5.77
CA LEU A 110 -14.41 23.57 5.67
C LEU A 110 -15.79 23.80 6.31
N PHE A 111 -15.83 24.26 7.55
CA PHE A 111 -17.09 24.51 8.25
C PHE A 111 -17.89 25.65 7.64
N ALA A 112 -17.23 26.69 7.12
CA ALA A 112 -17.92 27.77 6.41
C ALA A 112 -18.63 27.26 5.16
N GLN A 113 -18.02 26.32 4.42
CA GLN A 113 -18.63 25.77 3.21
C GLN A 113 -19.70 24.72 3.47
N LEU A 114 -19.60 23.94 4.55
CA LEU A 114 -20.65 23.02 4.95
C LEU A 114 -21.96 23.76 5.26
N ASN A 115 -21.89 24.96 5.84
CA ASN A 115 -23.06 25.79 6.13
C ASN A 115 -23.72 26.42 4.90
N LEU A 116 -23.06 26.40 3.72
CA LEU A 116 -23.54 27.05 2.49
C LEU A 116 -24.12 26.07 1.46
N ALA A 117 -23.94 24.76 1.65
CA ALA A 117 -24.14 23.78 0.60
C ALA A 117 -25.48 23.02 0.74
N THR A 118 -26.51 23.47 0.01
CA THR A 118 -27.90 23.02 0.15
C THR A 118 -28.35 21.85 -0.72
N GLN A 119 -27.46 21.00 -1.26
CA GLN A 119 -27.88 19.86 -2.09
C GLN A 119 -27.05 18.58 -1.89
N PRO A 120 -27.68 17.41 -1.69
CA PRO A 120 -26.98 16.14 -1.56
C PRO A 120 -26.65 15.56 -2.95
N GLU A 121 -25.38 15.20 -3.15
CA GLU A 121 -24.95 14.26 -4.19
C GLU A 121 -23.99 13.29 -3.50
N ALA A 122 -24.16 12.00 -3.74
CA ALA A 122 -23.22 10.96 -3.28
C ALA A 122 -21.97 10.99 -4.17
N GLY A 123 -20.78 11.00 -3.57
CA GLY A 123 -19.52 11.01 -4.32
C GLY A 123 -18.30 11.04 -3.40
N LEU A 124 -17.11 11.01 -3.99
CA LEU A 124 -15.84 11.20 -3.29
C LEU A 124 -15.44 12.69 -3.38
N LEU A 125 -14.94 13.26 -2.28
CA LEU A 125 -14.37 14.60 -2.28
C LEU A 125 -12.85 14.49 -2.48
N HIS A 126 -12.39 14.51 -3.73
CA HIS A 126 -10.97 14.66 -4.04
C HIS A 126 -10.68 16.09 -4.47
N VAL A 127 -10.02 16.90 -3.64
CA VAL A 127 -9.67 18.27 -3.99
C VAL A 127 -8.16 18.34 -4.24
N PRO A 128 -7.72 18.40 -5.50
CA PRO A 128 -6.39 18.89 -5.77
C PRO A 128 -6.40 20.37 -5.35
N CYS A 129 -5.58 20.78 -4.37
CA CYS A 129 -5.14 22.17 -4.33
C CYS A 129 -4.36 22.38 -5.64
N GLU A 130 -4.48 23.53 -6.31
CA GLU A 130 -3.84 23.85 -7.60
C GLU A 130 -2.63 22.96 -7.92
N ALA A 131 -2.63 22.32 -9.09
CA ALA A 131 -1.64 21.36 -9.55
C ALA A 131 -0.23 21.98 -9.62
N GLN A 132 0.37 22.20 -8.46
CA GLN A 132 1.81 22.17 -8.29
C GLN A 132 2.21 20.79 -8.80
N PRO A 133 3.18 20.68 -9.73
CA PRO A 133 3.66 19.39 -10.18
C PRO A 133 3.95 18.56 -8.93
N VAL A 134 3.37 17.35 -8.85
CA VAL A 134 3.76 16.38 -7.81
C VAL A 134 5.27 16.46 -7.75
N PRO A 135 5.87 16.73 -6.57
CA PRO A 135 7.31 16.86 -6.49
C PRO A 135 7.94 15.70 -7.28
N PRO A 136 9.02 15.94 -8.03
CA PRO A 136 9.63 14.89 -8.84
C PRO A 136 10.16 13.82 -7.89
N LEU A 137 9.66 12.58 -8.05
CA LEU A 137 9.93 11.43 -7.19
C LEU A 137 11.36 11.46 -6.63
N PRO A 138 11.56 11.19 -5.32
CA PRO A 138 12.85 11.40 -4.71
C PRO A 138 13.86 10.54 -5.46
N LYS A 139 14.89 11.18 -6.04
CA LYS A 139 15.88 10.45 -6.83
C LYS A 139 16.51 9.39 -5.94
N PRO A 140 16.61 8.13 -6.39
CA PRO A 140 17.32 7.08 -5.67
C PRO A 140 18.68 7.61 -5.24
N THR A 141 18.90 7.72 -3.93
CA THR A 141 20.12 8.35 -3.40
C THR A 141 21.33 7.50 -3.77
N ALA A 142 22.43 8.14 -4.16
CA ALA A 142 23.59 7.51 -4.80
C ALA A 142 24.36 6.48 -3.95
N VAL A 143 24.01 6.27 -2.67
CA VAL A 143 24.58 5.16 -1.88
C VAL A 143 23.62 3.99 -1.95
N ALA A 144 23.58 3.36 -3.13
CA ALA A 144 22.87 2.12 -3.33
C ALA A 144 23.47 1.05 -2.40
N MET A 145 22.62 0.35 -1.64
CA MET A 145 23.02 -0.92 -1.04
C MET A 145 23.51 -1.84 -2.17
N PRO A 146 24.74 -2.38 -2.13
CA PRO A 146 25.16 -3.35 -3.14
C PRO A 146 24.22 -4.55 -3.16
N VAL A 147 23.94 -5.10 -4.35
CA VAL A 147 23.07 -6.28 -4.49
C VAL A 147 23.57 -7.46 -3.66
N ALA A 148 24.89 -7.63 -3.53
CA ALA A 148 25.49 -8.64 -2.68
C ALA A 148 25.11 -8.48 -1.21
N ASN A 149 25.11 -7.25 -0.68
CA ASN A 149 24.75 -6.99 0.71
C ASN A 149 23.26 -7.24 0.97
N PHE A 150 22.39 -6.88 0.01
CA PHE A 150 20.97 -7.22 0.08
C PHE A 150 20.77 -8.73 0.21
N TRP A 151 21.41 -9.51 -0.68
CA TRP A 151 21.29 -10.96 -0.64
C TRP A 151 21.93 -11.58 0.60
N GLN A 152 23.04 -11.03 1.07
CA GLN A 152 23.67 -11.45 2.32
C GLN A 152 22.70 -11.31 3.50
N LEU A 153 22.00 -10.18 3.62
CA LEU A 153 21.00 -9.98 4.68
C LEU A 153 19.84 -10.99 4.57
N VAL A 154 19.28 -11.18 3.36
CA VAL A 154 18.18 -12.12 3.13
C VAL A 154 18.59 -13.56 3.47
N THR A 155 19.77 -13.98 3.04
CA THR A 155 20.32 -15.32 3.33
C THR A 155 20.56 -15.51 4.83
N GLN A 156 21.22 -14.55 5.50
CA GLN A 156 21.46 -14.64 6.94
C GLN A 156 20.15 -14.71 7.74
N ALA A 157 19.14 -13.94 7.33
CA ALA A 157 17.82 -13.99 7.94
C ALA A 157 17.19 -15.38 7.77
N GLY A 158 17.21 -15.93 6.56
CA GLY A 158 16.63 -17.25 6.27
C GLY A 158 17.33 -18.36 7.07
N GLU A 159 18.65 -18.34 7.14
CA GLU A 159 19.43 -19.28 7.95
C GLU A 159 19.12 -19.15 9.45
N ALA A 160 18.99 -17.92 9.96
CA ALA A 160 18.71 -17.68 11.38
C ALA A 160 17.29 -18.06 11.82
N THR A 161 16.33 -18.10 10.88
CA THR A 161 14.91 -18.33 11.19
C THR A 161 14.36 -19.59 10.55
N THR A 162 15.23 -20.42 9.96
CA THR A 162 14.81 -21.64 9.25
C THR A 162 13.81 -21.34 8.13
N TYR A 163 13.96 -20.18 7.47
CA TYR A 163 13.13 -19.71 6.35
C TYR A 163 11.64 -19.56 6.68
N GLN A 164 11.30 -19.30 7.95
CA GLN A 164 9.95 -18.86 8.35
C GLN A 164 9.77 -17.38 8.00
N SER A 165 8.85 -17.07 7.08
CA SER A 165 8.69 -15.74 6.46
C SER A 165 8.55 -14.63 7.49
N LEU A 166 7.66 -14.80 8.49
CA LEU A 166 7.40 -13.77 9.49
C LEU A 166 8.65 -13.51 10.35
N ALA A 167 9.26 -14.58 10.87
CA ALA A 167 10.46 -14.49 11.68
C ALA A 167 11.64 -13.91 10.88
N GLN A 168 11.78 -14.30 9.62
CA GLN A 168 12.82 -13.82 8.71
C GLN A 168 12.69 -12.30 8.49
N CYS A 169 11.47 -11.81 8.25
CA CYS A 169 11.23 -10.38 8.07
C CYS A 169 11.48 -9.58 9.34
N GLU A 170 11.10 -10.10 10.52
CA GLU A 170 11.41 -9.47 11.80
C GLU A 170 12.93 -9.40 12.05
N TRP A 171 13.64 -10.49 11.78
CA TRP A 171 15.11 -10.53 11.86
C TRP A 171 15.74 -9.49 10.91
N LEU A 172 15.27 -9.41 9.67
CA LEU A 172 15.74 -8.43 8.69
C LEU A 172 15.53 -7.00 9.18
N ALA A 173 14.34 -6.69 9.68
CA ALA A 173 14.02 -5.35 10.19
C ALA A 173 14.95 -4.97 11.35
N GLN A 174 15.21 -5.91 12.26
CA GLN A 174 16.13 -5.70 13.39
C GLN A 174 17.58 -5.50 12.93
N ALA A 175 18.07 -6.32 12.00
CA ALA A 175 19.41 -6.20 11.46
C ALA A 175 19.61 -4.88 10.69
N LEU A 176 18.64 -4.51 9.86
CA LEU A 176 18.66 -3.28 9.08
C LEU A 176 18.59 -2.02 9.94
N ALA A 177 17.92 -2.03 11.09
CA ALA A 177 17.86 -0.87 11.99
C ALA A 177 19.27 -0.42 12.48
N THR A 178 20.23 -1.34 12.51
CA THR A 178 21.64 -1.04 12.85
C THR A 178 22.39 -0.30 11.73
N HIS A 179 21.92 -0.40 10.47
CA HIS A 179 22.53 0.23 9.30
C HIS A 179 22.15 1.71 9.17
N THR A 180 22.87 2.49 8.35
CA THR A 180 22.51 3.89 8.09
C THR A 180 21.14 4.02 7.40
N THR A 181 20.43 5.13 7.57
CA THR A 181 19.15 5.41 6.88
C THR A 181 19.26 5.24 5.37
N LYS A 182 20.38 5.69 4.77
CA LYS A 182 20.67 5.51 3.34
C LYS A 182 20.76 4.03 2.94
N GLN A 183 21.36 3.18 3.77
CA GLN A 183 21.43 1.74 3.50
C GLN A 183 20.05 1.07 3.63
N ILE A 184 19.22 1.49 4.59
CA ILE A 184 17.85 1.00 4.73
C ILE A 184 17.01 1.35 3.48
N ILE A 185 17.08 2.61 3.03
CA ILE A 185 16.48 3.03 1.74
C ILE A 185 17.08 2.20 0.58
N GLY A 186 18.39 1.95 0.62
CA GLY A 186 19.06 1.08 -0.33
C GLY A 186 18.47 -0.33 -0.39
N PHE A 187 18.12 -0.93 0.76
CA PHE A 187 17.45 -2.23 0.83
C PHE A 187 16.11 -2.20 0.10
N GLU A 188 15.28 -1.19 0.37
CA GLU A 188 13.98 -1.01 -0.30
C GLU A 188 14.12 -0.89 -1.81
N LEU A 189 15.06 -0.07 -2.28
CA LEU A 189 15.33 0.07 -3.71
C LEU A 189 15.83 -1.23 -4.35
N GLN A 190 16.57 -2.04 -3.60
CA GLN A 190 16.98 -3.35 -4.07
C GLN A 190 15.76 -4.28 -4.17
N LEU A 191 14.92 -4.38 -3.12
CA LEU A 191 13.67 -5.14 -3.11
C LEU A 191 12.79 -4.82 -4.33
N ARG A 192 12.51 -3.54 -4.55
CA ARG A 192 11.71 -3.03 -5.69
C ARG A 192 12.23 -3.51 -7.05
N LYS A 193 13.55 -3.48 -7.26
CA LYS A 193 14.18 -4.02 -8.49
C LYS A 193 14.00 -5.52 -8.65
N ARG A 194 13.92 -6.29 -7.55
CA ARG A 194 13.69 -7.74 -7.63
C ARG A 194 12.25 -8.03 -7.99
N LEU A 195 11.32 -7.35 -7.32
CA LEU A 195 9.89 -7.45 -7.59
C LEU A 195 9.58 -7.11 -9.04
N GLN A 196 10.14 -6.00 -9.55
CA GLN A 196 9.99 -5.61 -10.95
C GLN A 196 10.45 -6.70 -11.93
N LYS A 197 11.55 -7.39 -11.64
CA LYS A 197 12.05 -8.48 -12.49
C LYS A 197 11.21 -9.75 -12.41
N LEU A 198 10.60 -10.01 -11.25
CA LEU A 198 9.69 -11.14 -11.05
C LEU A 198 8.31 -10.88 -11.67
N TYR A 199 7.99 -9.62 -12.01
CA TYR A 199 6.77 -9.23 -12.71
C TYR A 199 6.79 -9.71 -14.18
N HIS A 200 6.66 -11.02 -14.34
CA HIS A 200 6.84 -11.77 -15.59
C HIS A 200 5.82 -12.90 -15.67
N TYR A 201 5.29 -13.16 -16.87
CA TYR A 201 4.25 -14.17 -17.09
C TYR A 201 4.68 -15.58 -16.64
N ASP A 202 5.96 -15.93 -16.78
CA ASP A 202 6.48 -17.21 -16.26
C ASP A 202 6.37 -17.30 -14.73
N THR A 203 6.70 -16.24 -13.99
CA THR A 203 6.52 -16.21 -12.53
C THR A 203 5.05 -16.33 -12.16
N LEU A 204 4.16 -15.69 -12.92
CA LEU A 204 2.71 -15.79 -12.72
C LEU A 204 2.20 -17.21 -12.97
N ALA A 205 2.71 -17.89 -14.01
CA ALA A 205 2.41 -19.30 -14.25
C ALA A 205 2.86 -20.17 -13.09
N MET A 206 4.07 -19.92 -12.56
CA MET A 206 4.55 -20.62 -11.37
C MET A 206 3.64 -20.40 -10.16
N ALA A 207 3.27 -19.15 -9.88
CA ALA A 207 2.32 -18.84 -8.80
C ALA A 207 0.99 -19.59 -8.99
N LYS A 208 0.48 -19.62 -10.23
CA LYS A 208 -0.75 -20.35 -10.57
C LYS A 208 -0.63 -21.86 -10.34
N LEU A 209 0.50 -22.46 -10.71
CA LEU A 209 0.77 -23.87 -10.49
C LEU A 209 0.87 -24.22 -9.01
N VAL A 210 1.53 -23.36 -8.22
CA VAL A 210 1.79 -23.60 -6.79
C VAL A 210 0.56 -23.31 -5.93
N GLU A 211 -0.10 -22.18 -6.13
CA GLU A 211 -1.19 -21.70 -5.27
C GLU A 211 -2.59 -21.99 -5.83
N GLY A 212 -2.70 -22.31 -7.13
CA GLY A 212 -3.97 -22.64 -7.78
C GLY A 212 -4.87 -21.47 -8.14
N TYR A 213 -4.89 -20.45 -7.31
CA TYR A 213 -5.56 -19.18 -7.58
C TYR A 213 -4.54 -18.05 -7.44
N VAL A 214 -4.66 -17.04 -8.31
CA VAL A 214 -3.76 -15.89 -8.29
C VAL A 214 -4.57 -14.62 -8.49
N SER A 215 -4.46 -13.70 -7.54
CA SER A 215 -4.84 -12.29 -7.66
C SER A 215 -3.58 -11.42 -7.77
N ASP A 216 -3.74 -10.12 -7.98
CA ASP A 216 -2.61 -9.18 -7.99
C ASP A 216 -1.84 -9.22 -6.66
N ASP A 217 -2.55 -9.22 -5.53
CA ASP A 217 -1.96 -9.30 -4.19
C ASP A 217 -1.25 -10.65 -3.95
N SER A 218 -1.91 -11.77 -4.26
CA SER A 218 -1.30 -13.08 -4.00
C SER A 218 -0.08 -13.31 -4.90
N PHE A 219 -0.09 -12.77 -6.13
CA PHE A 219 1.09 -12.78 -6.99
C PHE A 219 2.25 -11.97 -6.42
N LEU A 220 1.99 -10.77 -5.89
CA LEU A 220 3.00 -9.95 -5.23
C LEU A 220 3.61 -10.67 -4.02
N TYR A 221 2.78 -11.33 -3.21
CA TYR A 221 3.22 -12.05 -2.03
C TYR A 221 4.02 -13.30 -2.38
N PHE A 222 3.63 -14.02 -3.44
CA PHE A 222 4.43 -15.09 -4.02
C PHE A 222 5.80 -14.59 -4.49
N CYS A 223 5.87 -13.43 -5.16
CA CYS A 223 7.13 -12.82 -5.55
C CYS A 223 8.01 -12.48 -4.33
N CYS A 224 7.41 -11.97 -3.25
CA CYS A 224 8.12 -11.72 -1.99
C CYS A 224 8.66 -13.03 -1.38
N HIS A 225 7.85 -14.09 -1.40
CA HIS A 225 8.26 -15.42 -0.95
C HIS A 225 9.47 -15.93 -1.74
N LEU A 226 9.48 -15.83 -3.06
CA LEU A 226 10.62 -16.21 -3.90
C LEU A 226 11.91 -15.44 -3.56
N ILE A 227 11.79 -14.16 -3.17
CA ILE A 227 12.94 -13.37 -2.72
C ILE A 227 13.43 -13.88 -1.36
N LEU A 228 12.54 -14.21 -0.42
CA LEU A 228 12.91 -14.74 0.90
C LEU A 228 13.64 -16.09 0.83
N GLN A 229 13.39 -16.89 -0.21
CA GLN A 229 14.15 -18.13 -0.50
C GLN A 229 15.62 -17.87 -0.87
N GLY A 230 16.00 -16.60 -1.10
CA GLY A 230 17.38 -16.20 -1.34
C GLY A 230 17.80 -16.20 -2.82
N PRO A 231 19.06 -15.82 -3.09
CA PRO A 231 19.51 -15.48 -4.45
C PRO A 231 19.50 -16.67 -5.42
N LEU A 232 19.73 -17.89 -4.93
CA LEU A 232 19.79 -19.07 -5.80
C LEU A 232 18.42 -19.40 -6.41
N VAL A 233 17.38 -19.44 -5.57
CA VAL A 233 16.00 -19.69 -6.02
C VAL A 233 15.52 -18.54 -6.90
N TYR A 234 15.77 -17.31 -6.47
CA TYR A 234 15.43 -16.11 -7.22
C TYR A 234 16.03 -16.13 -8.65
N ASP A 235 17.33 -16.39 -8.77
CA ASP A 235 18.00 -16.44 -10.07
C ASP A 235 17.54 -17.63 -10.92
N GLN A 236 17.22 -18.77 -10.30
CA GLN A 236 16.73 -19.95 -11.00
C GLN A 236 15.35 -19.70 -11.59
N VAL A 237 14.44 -19.08 -10.84
CA VAL A 237 13.11 -18.68 -11.32
C VAL A 237 13.21 -17.80 -12.57
N LEU A 238 14.11 -16.80 -12.56
CA LEU A 238 14.24 -15.87 -13.68
C LEU A 238 14.86 -16.49 -14.94
N ARG A 239 15.70 -17.53 -14.81
CA ARG A 239 16.43 -18.10 -15.95
C ARG A 239 15.81 -19.39 -16.47
N GLN A 240 15.37 -20.25 -15.56
CA GLN A 240 14.89 -21.60 -15.85
C GLN A 240 13.77 -21.96 -14.86
N PRO A 241 12.60 -21.30 -14.97
CA PRO A 241 11.47 -21.49 -14.05
C PRO A 241 11.07 -22.96 -13.88
N ASP A 242 10.97 -23.72 -14.98
CA ASP A 242 10.63 -25.15 -14.92
C ASP A 242 11.70 -26.04 -14.25
N ALA A 243 12.93 -25.55 -14.11
CA ALA A 243 14.01 -26.32 -13.48
C ALA A 243 14.05 -26.15 -11.96
N VAL A 244 13.21 -25.30 -11.36
CA VAL A 244 13.22 -25.03 -9.91
C VAL A 244 12.88 -26.30 -9.13
N THR A 245 13.83 -26.77 -8.33
CA THR A 245 13.70 -27.98 -7.51
C THR A 245 13.33 -27.69 -6.06
N GLN A 246 13.52 -26.46 -5.59
CA GLN A 246 13.09 -26.05 -4.26
C GLN A 246 11.57 -26.22 -4.12
N ASP A 247 11.09 -26.61 -2.94
CA ASP A 247 9.66 -26.55 -2.67
C ASP A 247 9.23 -25.10 -2.49
N LEU A 248 8.30 -24.66 -3.34
CA LEU A 248 7.74 -23.31 -3.36
C LEU A 248 6.39 -23.21 -2.65
N THR A 249 5.94 -24.29 -2.00
CA THR A 249 4.67 -24.29 -1.27
C THR A 249 4.68 -23.18 -0.22
N VAL A 250 3.72 -22.26 -0.33
CA VAL A 250 3.63 -21.10 0.55
C VAL A 250 2.88 -21.50 1.82
N HIS A 251 3.61 -21.62 2.93
CA HIS A 251 3.03 -21.87 4.26
C HIS A 251 2.73 -20.58 5.03
N GLU A 252 3.46 -19.51 4.72
CA GLU A 252 3.33 -18.18 5.32
C GLU A 252 3.46 -17.13 4.24
N THR A 253 2.62 -16.09 4.31
CA THR A 253 2.63 -14.99 3.36
C THR A 253 4.00 -14.30 3.29
N GLY A 254 4.43 -13.96 2.08
CA GLY A 254 5.63 -13.14 1.84
C GLY A 254 5.40 -11.64 2.06
N GLU A 255 4.15 -11.21 2.26
CA GLU A 255 3.74 -9.80 2.41
C GLU A 255 4.58 -9.02 3.42
N PHE A 256 4.98 -9.66 4.53
CA PHE A 256 5.76 -9.01 5.59
C PHE A 256 7.04 -8.34 5.08
N LEU A 257 7.64 -8.88 4.00
CA LEU A 257 8.85 -8.34 3.39
C LEU A 257 8.67 -6.90 2.89
N LEU A 258 7.47 -6.54 2.43
CA LEU A 258 7.17 -5.21 1.88
C LEU A 258 7.32 -4.09 2.93
N SER A 259 7.21 -4.43 4.22
CA SER A 259 7.29 -3.45 5.32
C SER A 259 8.66 -3.41 6.02
N VAL A 260 9.58 -4.32 5.68
CA VAL A 260 10.84 -4.51 6.41
C VAL A 260 11.70 -3.25 6.47
N ALA A 261 11.83 -2.55 5.34
CA ALA A 261 12.64 -1.34 5.27
C ALA A 261 12.05 -0.21 6.12
N ASP A 262 10.73 0.01 6.04
CA ASP A 262 10.04 1.05 6.81
C ASP A 262 10.09 0.74 8.31
N GLN A 263 9.89 -0.52 8.69
CA GLN A 263 10.03 -0.96 10.08
C GLN A 263 11.45 -0.69 10.60
N ALA A 264 12.49 -1.06 9.85
CA ALA A 264 13.88 -0.81 10.23
C ALA A 264 14.18 0.69 10.34
N PHE A 265 13.65 1.49 9.42
CA PHE A 265 13.81 2.94 9.41
C PHE A 265 13.14 3.56 10.64
N ASN A 266 11.90 3.20 10.92
CA ASN A 266 11.14 3.71 12.06
C ASN A 266 11.73 3.28 13.40
N ARG A 267 12.33 2.08 13.51
CA ARG A 267 13.14 1.68 14.67
C ARG A 267 14.39 2.55 14.85
N LYS A 268 14.99 2.99 13.75
CA LYS A 268 16.24 3.77 13.76
C LYS A 268 16.03 5.25 14.10
N VAL A 269 15.06 5.90 13.47
CA VAL A 269 14.86 7.36 13.57
C VAL A 269 13.62 7.76 14.35
N GLY A 270 12.77 6.80 14.72
CA GLY A 270 11.47 7.02 15.37
C GLY A 270 10.35 7.28 14.35
N PRO A 271 9.10 6.87 14.61
CA PRO A 271 7.99 6.98 13.66
C PRO A 271 7.51 8.42 13.42
N GLU A 272 7.80 9.36 14.34
CA GLU A 272 7.36 10.76 14.25
C GLU A 272 8.41 11.69 13.60
N ASN A 273 9.35 11.15 12.83
CA ASN A 273 10.40 11.95 12.20
C ASN A 273 9.89 12.64 10.92
N ASP A 274 10.54 13.72 10.48
CA ASP A 274 10.15 14.48 9.27
C ASP A 274 10.79 13.96 7.96
N GLN A 275 11.57 12.87 8.01
CA GLN A 275 12.22 12.31 6.82
C GLN A 275 11.22 11.48 6.00
N LEU A 276 11.48 11.40 4.70
CA LEU A 276 10.75 10.50 3.81
C LEU A 276 11.01 9.04 4.20
N GLU A 277 9.97 8.22 4.18
CA GLU A 277 10.08 6.80 4.48
C GLU A 277 10.68 6.02 3.30
N PRO A 278 11.33 4.86 3.55
CA PRO A 278 11.90 4.04 2.49
C PRO A 278 10.92 3.74 1.34
N TRP A 279 9.68 3.35 1.63
CA TRP A 279 8.69 3.05 0.57
C TRP A 279 8.44 4.23 -0.37
N GLU A 280 8.57 5.48 0.07
CA GLU A 280 8.40 6.67 -0.78
C GLU A 280 9.52 6.75 -1.84
N TYR A 281 10.73 6.33 -1.50
CA TYR A 281 11.83 6.15 -2.46
C TYR A 281 11.65 4.90 -3.33
N GLY A 282 11.07 3.84 -2.77
CA GLY A 282 10.81 2.59 -3.48
C GLY A 282 9.77 2.75 -4.58
N GLN A 283 8.65 3.41 -4.27
CA GLN A 283 7.57 3.72 -5.20
C GLN A 283 8.05 4.52 -6.40
N ALA A 284 9.01 5.42 -6.19
CA ALA A 284 9.63 6.19 -7.26
C ALA A 284 10.28 5.34 -8.36
N LEU A 285 10.76 4.16 -7.97
CA LEU A 285 11.47 3.24 -8.84
C LEU A 285 10.54 2.21 -9.45
N TYR A 286 9.66 1.62 -8.63
CA TYR A 286 8.68 0.63 -9.04
C TYR A 286 7.49 0.65 -8.08
N ASP A 287 6.35 1.13 -8.58
CA ASP A 287 5.11 1.15 -7.82
C ASP A 287 4.38 -0.19 -8.02
N TYR A 288 4.54 -1.10 -7.05
CA TYR A 288 3.89 -2.41 -7.12
C TYR A 288 2.38 -2.32 -6.86
N ASP A 289 1.88 -1.26 -6.20
CA ASP A 289 0.44 -1.10 -5.92
C ASP A 289 -0.34 -0.78 -7.20
N SER A 290 0.27 0.02 -8.09
CA SER A 290 -0.32 0.36 -9.38
C SER A 290 0.08 -0.61 -10.51
N CYS A 291 0.90 -1.62 -10.20
CA CYS A 291 1.48 -2.52 -11.20
C CYS A 291 2.08 -1.74 -12.38
N ALA A 292 2.85 -0.68 -12.10
CA ALA A 292 3.27 0.29 -13.11
C ALA A 292 4.26 -0.32 -14.13
N GLY A 293 3.74 -0.92 -15.20
CA GLY A 293 4.49 -1.43 -16.35
C GLY A 293 3.84 -2.67 -16.98
N PRO A 294 4.06 -2.93 -18.28
CA PRO A 294 3.60 -4.17 -18.89
C PRO A 294 4.34 -5.35 -18.28
N MET A 295 3.60 -6.42 -17.94
CA MET A 295 4.20 -7.68 -17.53
C MET A 295 5.12 -8.20 -18.63
N LEU A 296 6.32 -8.65 -18.25
CA LEU A 296 7.31 -9.16 -19.19
C LEU A 296 7.02 -10.61 -19.61
N GLY A 297 7.54 -10.98 -20.78
CA GLY A 297 7.40 -12.33 -21.31
C GLY A 297 6.13 -12.54 -22.13
N GLN A 298 5.84 -13.81 -22.43
CA GLN A 298 4.65 -14.19 -23.19
C GLN A 298 3.54 -14.66 -22.25
N ASP A 299 2.35 -14.12 -22.44
CA ASP A 299 1.13 -14.59 -21.77
C ASP A 299 0.83 -16.08 -22.07
N TRP A 300 -0.07 -16.69 -21.30
CA TRP A 300 -0.41 -18.10 -21.40
C TRP A 300 -1.86 -18.36 -21.00
N GLN A 301 -2.38 -19.48 -21.48
CA GLN A 301 -3.60 -20.09 -20.98
C GLN A 301 -3.27 -21.27 -20.06
N VAL A 302 -4.18 -21.61 -19.15
CA VAL A 302 -3.96 -22.73 -18.21
C VAL A 302 -3.63 -24.04 -18.95
N THR A 303 -4.20 -24.24 -20.14
CA THR A 303 -3.94 -25.38 -21.02
C THR A 303 -2.51 -25.47 -21.55
N ASP A 304 -1.76 -24.35 -21.55
CA ASP A 304 -0.39 -24.29 -22.05
C ASP A 304 0.62 -24.74 -20.98
N LEU A 305 0.24 -24.67 -19.70
CA LEU A 305 1.15 -24.88 -18.57
C LEU A 305 1.81 -26.27 -18.55
N PRO A 306 1.12 -27.39 -18.84
CA PRO A 306 1.77 -28.70 -18.87
C PRO A 306 2.86 -28.83 -19.94
N LEU A 307 2.74 -28.10 -21.06
CA LEU A 307 3.74 -28.11 -22.12
C LEU A 307 4.88 -27.12 -21.84
N ARG A 308 4.55 -25.94 -21.28
CA ARG A 308 5.50 -24.86 -21.02
C ARG A 308 6.36 -25.12 -19.76
N PHE A 309 5.77 -25.73 -18.74
CA PHE A 309 6.40 -26.06 -17.47
C PHE A 309 6.11 -27.51 -17.05
N PRO A 310 6.61 -28.51 -17.80
CA PRO A 310 6.28 -29.92 -17.57
C PRO A 310 6.71 -30.42 -16.19
N LYS A 311 7.87 -29.98 -15.66
CA LYS A 311 8.36 -30.45 -14.35
C LYS A 311 7.58 -29.82 -13.21
N LEU A 312 7.32 -28.52 -13.26
CA LEU A 312 6.51 -27.85 -12.25
C LEU A 312 5.06 -28.36 -12.27
N THR A 313 4.49 -28.55 -13.46
CA THR A 313 3.16 -29.14 -13.60
C THR A 313 3.12 -30.53 -13.00
N ALA A 314 4.06 -31.42 -13.34
CA ALA A 314 4.11 -32.75 -12.75
C ALA A 314 4.20 -32.74 -11.22
N ARG A 315 4.86 -31.72 -10.64
CA ARG A 315 5.01 -31.56 -9.19
C ARG A 315 3.76 -31.05 -8.49
N TYR A 316 3.10 -30.03 -9.05
CA TYR A 316 2.01 -29.32 -8.37
C TYR A 316 0.61 -29.69 -8.87
N ALA A 317 0.48 -30.28 -10.06
CA ALA A 317 -0.82 -30.72 -10.61
C ALA A 317 -1.45 -31.88 -9.83
N SER A 318 -0.65 -32.73 -9.19
CA SER A 318 -1.14 -33.88 -8.41
C SER A 318 -1.85 -33.48 -7.12
N ALA A 319 -1.83 -32.20 -6.73
CA ALA A 319 -2.50 -31.68 -5.53
C ALA A 319 -4.01 -31.40 -5.75
N GLY A 320 -4.58 -31.70 -6.93
CA GLY A 320 -6.01 -31.49 -7.23
C GLY A 320 -6.36 -30.05 -7.62
N ILE A 321 -5.36 -29.29 -8.07
CA ILE A 321 -5.46 -27.86 -8.37
C ILE A 321 -5.40 -27.65 -9.89
N PHE A 322 -6.36 -28.23 -10.61
CA PHE A 322 -6.69 -27.95 -12.01
C PHE A 322 -8.15 -28.25 -12.27
#